data_AF-A0A3G6T2N0-F1
#
_entry.id   AF-A0A3G6T2N0-F1
#
_cell.length_a   1.000
_cell.length_b   1.000
_cell.length_c   1.000
_cell.angle_alpha   90.00
_cell.angle_beta   90.00
_cell.angle_gamma   90.00
#
_symmetry.space_group_name_H-M   'P 1'
#
loop_
_entity.id
_entity.type
_entity.pdbx_description
1 polymer ?
#
loop_
_entity_poly.entity_id
_entity_poly.type
_entity_poly.pdbx_seq_one_letter_code
_entity_poly.pdbx_strand_id
1 'polypeptide(L)'
;MAGNKRWTQEEISYLKENYGIQSVEFISNKLDRSTDSIHKKASDLKVSFANLSEKIAKEDRLEKKLDEVIFLLQRLIDNNHSHWTEYELDYIKKNYTLRSAPTIAAKLKRNPNSVIQKAKELGVIKVLNSFEEYEDDFIIENYGKLPLSQIGFHLDRNYNSIFNRVSILKKVGKIK
;
A
#
# COMPACT_ATOMS: atom_id res chain seq x y z
N MET A 1 -8.57 -65.85 -6.44
CA MET A 1 -9.65 -64.89 -6.76
C MET A 1 -9.46 -63.68 -5.85
N ALA A 2 -8.97 -62.56 -6.37
CA ALA A 2 -8.81 -61.34 -5.57
C ALA A 2 -10.22 -60.73 -5.33
N GLY A 3 -10.65 -60.70 -4.08
CA GLY A 3 -11.93 -60.10 -3.68
C GLY A 3 -11.98 -58.62 -4.04
N ASN A 4 -13.15 -58.14 -4.44
CA ASN A 4 -13.38 -56.77 -4.89
C ASN A 4 -13.08 -55.77 -3.75
N LYS A 5 -11.87 -55.18 -3.73
CA LYS A 5 -11.46 -54.14 -2.75
C LYS A 5 -12.43 -52.96 -2.85
N ARG A 6 -13.23 -52.73 -1.80
CA ARG A 6 -14.17 -51.60 -1.73
C ARG A 6 -13.42 -50.28 -1.86
N TRP A 7 -14.04 -49.31 -2.50
CA TRP A 7 -13.51 -47.95 -2.60
C TRP A 7 -13.78 -47.20 -1.30
N THR A 8 -12.73 -46.64 -0.71
CA THR A 8 -12.80 -45.75 0.45
C THR A 8 -13.25 -44.35 0.04
N GLN A 9 -13.71 -43.56 1.00
CA GLN A 9 -14.16 -42.20 0.72
C GLN A 9 -12.98 -41.32 0.30
N GLU A 10 -11.81 -41.55 0.86
CA GLU A 10 -10.56 -40.86 0.54
C GLU A 10 -10.12 -41.16 -0.90
N GLU A 11 -10.16 -42.43 -1.33
CA GLU A 11 -9.86 -42.82 -2.72
C GLU A 11 -10.88 -42.20 -3.71
N ILE A 12 -12.16 -42.14 -3.33
CA ILE A 12 -13.20 -41.52 -4.15
C ILE A 12 -12.97 -40.01 -4.28
N SER A 13 -12.67 -39.31 -3.19
CA SER A 13 -12.37 -37.88 -3.20
C SER A 13 -11.13 -37.58 -4.04
N TYR A 14 -10.04 -38.34 -3.82
CA TYR A 14 -8.82 -38.19 -4.61
C TYR A 14 -9.08 -38.39 -6.11
N LEU A 15 -9.84 -39.42 -6.47
CA LEU A 15 -10.19 -39.69 -7.87
C LEU A 15 -11.00 -38.53 -8.48
N LYS A 16 -11.99 -37.99 -7.76
CA LYS A 16 -12.79 -36.84 -8.24
C LYS A 16 -11.96 -35.59 -8.46
N GLU A 17 -10.95 -35.39 -7.63
CA GLU A 17 -10.09 -34.21 -7.69
C GLU A 17 -9.08 -34.30 -8.83
N ASN A 18 -8.52 -35.49 -9.08
CA ASN A 18 -7.34 -35.67 -9.93
C ASN A 18 -7.65 -36.32 -11.29
N TYR A 19 -8.79 -37.00 -11.46
CA TYR A 19 -9.13 -37.66 -12.73
C TYR A 19 -9.42 -36.63 -13.83
N GLY A 20 -8.66 -36.72 -14.93
CA GLY A 20 -8.65 -35.72 -16.00
C GLY A 20 -7.66 -34.58 -15.80
N ILE A 21 -6.96 -34.53 -14.65
CA ILE A 21 -5.86 -33.59 -14.37
C ILE A 21 -4.52 -34.33 -14.42
N GLN A 22 -4.43 -35.46 -13.72
CA GLN A 22 -3.25 -36.34 -13.71
C GLN A 22 -3.44 -37.51 -14.67
N SER A 23 -2.33 -38.11 -15.11
CA SER A 23 -2.40 -39.32 -15.93
C SER A 23 -2.99 -40.49 -15.14
N VAL A 24 -3.69 -41.39 -15.82
CA VAL A 24 -4.35 -42.52 -15.18
C VAL A 24 -3.33 -43.47 -14.55
N GLU A 25 -2.13 -43.57 -15.13
CA GLU A 25 -1.00 -44.33 -14.60
C GLU A 25 -0.53 -43.76 -13.25
N PHE A 26 -0.47 -42.42 -13.13
CA PHE A 26 -0.09 -41.78 -11.87
C PHE A 26 -1.14 -42.04 -10.78
N ILE A 27 -2.43 -41.91 -11.11
CA ILE A 27 -3.54 -42.19 -10.18
C ILE A 27 -3.56 -43.68 -9.78
N SER A 28 -3.35 -44.58 -10.74
CA SER A 28 -3.23 -46.03 -10.55
C SER A 28 -2.14 -46.36 -9.52
N ASN A 29 -0.94 -45.79 -9.70
CA ASN A 29 0.17 -45.97 -8.77
C ASN A 29 -0.12 -45.36 -7.39
N LYS A 30 -0.77 -44.19 -7.35
CA LYS A 30 -1.06 -43.49 -6.09
C LYS A 30 -2.11 -44.20 -5.23
N LEU A 31 -3.13 -44.79 -5.86
CA LEU A 31 -4.23 -45.47 -5.17
C LEU A 31 -4.01 -46.98 -5.03
N ASP A 32 -2.92 -47.50 -5.59
CA ASP A 32 -2.62 -48.93 -5.65
C ASP A 32 -3.81 -49.74 -6.22
N ARG A 33 -4.27 -49.32 -7.40
CA ARG A 33 -5.39 -49.92 -8.13
C ARG A 33 -5.08 -49.95 -9.61
N SER A 34 -5.56 -50.97 -10.33
CA SER A 34 -5.37 -51.05 -11.78
C SER A 34 -6.03 -49.89 -12.51
N THR A 35 -5.45 -49.47 -13.63
CA THR A 35 -5.98 -48.46 -14.55
C THR A 35 -7.43 -48.76 -14.96
N ASP A 36 -7.77 -50.03 -15.20
CA ASP A 36 -9.14 -50.48 -15.49
C ASP A 36 -10.11 -50.21 -14.33
N SER A 37 -9.67 -50.46 -13.09
CA SER A 37 -10.47 -50.14 -11.90
C SER A 37 -10.68 -48.63 -11.76
N ILE A 38 -9.67 -47.83 -12.10
CA ILE A 38 -9.74 -46.36 -12.08
C ILE A 38 -10.76 -45.87 -13.12
N HIS A 39 -10.67 -46.32 -14.38
CA HIS A 39 -11.60 -45.94 -15.45
C HIS A 39 -13.04 -46.34 -15.13
N LYS A 40 -13.25 -47.58 -14.67
CA LYS A 40 -14.57 -48.06 -14.29
C LYS A 40 -15.17 -47.22 -13.17
N LYS A 41 -14.40 -46.95 -12.12
CA LYS A 41 -14.90 -46.13 -11.00
C LYS A 41 -15.16 -44.69 -11.41
N ALA A 42 -14.30 -44.10 -12.24
CA ALA A 42 -14.51 -42.76 -12.76
C ALA A 42 -15.80 -42.65 -13.58
N SER A 43 -16.09 -43.67 -14.39
CA SER A 43 -17.35 -43.81 -15.12
C SER A 43 -18.55 -43.93 -14.18
N ASP A 44 -18.48 -44.79 -13.16
CA ASP A 44 -19.54 -44.95 -12.15
C ASP A 44 -19.83 -43.64 -11.41
N LEU A 45 -18.78 -42.86 -11.14
CA LEU A 45 -18.86 -41.56 -10.47
C LEU A 45 -19.22 -40.41 -11.43
N LYS A 46 -19.35 -40.68 -12.73
CA LYS A 46 -19.58 -39.70 -13.80
C LYS A 46 -18.56 -38.56 -13.80
N VAL A 47 -17.32 -38.85 -13.41
CA VAL A 47 -16.22 -37.89 -13.52
C VAL A 47 -15.51 -38.08 -14.86
N SER A 48 -15.36 -36.99 -15.61
CA SER A 48 -14.80 -37.01 -16.96
C SER A 48 -13.71 -35.95 -17.11
N PHE A 49 -12.97 -36.02 -18.22
CA PHE A 49 -11.99 -35.00 -18.61
C PHE A 49 -12.60 -33.58 -18.70
N ALA A 50 -13.92 -33.47 -18.92
CA ALA A 50 -14.62 -32.19 -18.94
C ALA A 50 -14.59 -31.43 -17.60
N ASN A 51 -14.35 -32.14 -16.49
CA ASN A 51 -14.19 -31.53 -15.17
C ASN A 51 -12.94 -30.64 -15.09
N LEU A 52 -11.88 -30.92 -15.87
CA LEU A 52 -10.70 -30.07 -15.95
C LEU A 52 -11.02 -28.79 -16.74
N SER A 53 -11.67 -28.89 -17.90
CA SER A 53 -12.05 -27.70 -18.68
C SER A 53 -12.99 -26.76 -17.92
N GLU A 54 -13.88 -27.31 -17.09
CA GLU A 54 -14.77 -26.49 -16.25
C GLU A 54 -14.00 -25.82 -15.10
N LYS A 55 -13.00 -26.49 -14.52
CA LYS A 55 -12.11 -25.90 -13.49
C LYS A 55 -11.25 -24.77 -14.07
N ILE A 56 -10.61 -25.00 -15.23
CA ILE A 56 -9.83 -23.99 -15.95
C ILE A 56 -10.71 -22.77 -16.27
N ALA A 57 -11.91 -23.00 -16.81
CA ALA A 57 -12.83 -21.90 -17.11
C ALA A 57 -13.32 -21.12 -15.88
N LYS A 58 -13.40 -21.76 -14.70
CA LYS A 58 -13.70 -21.08 -13.43
C LYS A 58 -12.49 -20.25 -12.97
N GLU A 59 -11.29 -20.80 -13.08
CA GLU A 59 -10.04 -20.12 -12.73
C GLU A 59 -9.82 -18.88 -13.61
N ASP A 60 -9.99 -18.99 -14.93
CA ASP A 60 -9.93 -17.84 -15.86
C ASP A 60 -10.93 -16.73 -15.50
N ARG A 61 -12.13 -17.10 -15.02
CA ARG A 61 -13.14 -16.13 -14.59
C ARG A 61 -12.74 -15.44 -13.27
N LEU A 62 -12.09 -16.16 -12.37
CA LEU A 62 -11.56 -15.61 -11.13
C LEU A 62 -10.41 -14.64 -11.42
N GLU A 63 -9.49 -15.00 -12.31
CA GLU A 63 -8.40 -14.11 -12.76
C GLU A 63 -8.95 -12.81 -13.35
N LYS A 64 -9.93 -12.90 -14.27
CA LYS A 64 -10.58 -11.70 -14.84
C LYS A 64 -11.24 -10.81 -13.79
N LYS A 65 -11.91 -11.40 -12.80
CA LYS A 65 -12.50 -10.64 -11.69
C LYS A 65 -11.43 -9.99 -10.82
N LEU A 66 -10.31 -10.66 -10.61
CA LEU A 66 -9.19 -10.12 -9.85
C LEU A 66 -8.59 -8.92 -10.58
N ASP A 67 -8.38 -9.01 -11.89
CA ASP A 67 -7.90 -7.90 -12.72
C ASP A 67 -8.85 -6.69 -12.67
N GLU A 68 -10.16 -6.92 -12.73
CA GLU A 68 -11.16 -5.87 -12.61
C GLU A 68 -11.09 -5.16 -11.23
N VAL A 69 -10.98 -5.93 -10.15
CA VAL A 69 -10.82 -5.38 -8.79
C VAL A 69 -9.52 -4.59 -8.67
N ILE A 70 -8.39 -5.11 -9.17
CA ILE A 70 -7.10 -4.42 -9.17
C ILE A 70 -7.21 -3.08 -9.92
N PHE A 71 -7.85 -3.09 -11.11
CA PHE A 71 -8.08 -1.87 -11.89
C PHE A 71 -8.92 -0.84 -11.12
N LEU A 72 -10.00 -1.27 -10.47
CA LEU A 72 -10.84 -0.39 -9.65
C LEU A 72 -10.08 0.18 -8.45
N LEU A 73 -9.27 -0.63 -7.78
CA LEU A 73 -8.44 -0.19 -6.66
C LEU A 73 -7.38 0.84 -7.12
N GLN A 74 -6.72 0.61 -8.24
CA GLN A 74 -5.77 1.57 -8.81
C GLN A 74 -6.48 2.90 -9.13
N ARG A 75 -7.66 2.83 -9.77
CA ARG A 75 -8.47 4.02 -10.07
C ARG A 75 -8.89 4.77 -8.82
N LEU A 76 -9.20 4.06 -7.73
CA LEU A 76 -9.55 4.68 -6.44
C LEU A 76 -8.33 5.36 -5.81
N ILE A 77 -7.15 4.75 -5.85
CA ILE A 77 -5.90 5.36 -5.37
C ILE A 77 -5.60 6.63 -6.16
N ASP A 78 -5.72 6.58 -7.50
CA ASP A 78 -5.47 7.71 -8.37
C ASP A 78 -6.48 8.85 -8.13
N ASN A 79 -7.76 8.53 -7.92
CA ASN A 79 -8.79 9.51 -7.55
C ASN A 79 -8.72 9.97 -6.09
N ASN A 80 -8.08 9.22 -5.21
CA ASN A 80 -7.84 9.66 -3.84
C ASN A 80 -6.85 10.82 -3.80
N HIS A 81 -6.05 11.04 -4.85
CA HIS A 81 -5.28 12.27 -4.98
C HIS A 81 -6.14 13.52 -5.25
N SER A 82 -7.41 13.37 -5.68
CA SER A 82 -8.35 14.49 -5.87
C SER A 82 -9.27 14.72 -4.67
N HIS A 83 -9.67 13.65 -3.97
CA HIS A 83 -10.50 13.73 -2.77
C HIS A 83 -9.64 13.89 -1.51
N TRP A 84 -10.06 14.71 -0.55
CA TRP A 84 -9.31 14.90 0.70
C TRP A 84 -10.06 14.24 1.85
N THR A 85 -9.37 13.39 2.60
CA THR A 85 -9.96 12.72 3.77
C THR A 85 -10.04 13.67 4.97
N GLU A 86 -10.96 13.41 5.90
CA GLU A 86 -11.07 14.18 7.16
C GLU A 86 -9.75 14.24 7.92
N TYR A 87 -9.01 13.12 7.97
CA TYR A 87 -7.68 13.08 8.57
C TYR A 87 -6.70 14.04 7.89
N GLU A 88 -6.64 14.06 6.55
CA GLU A 88 -5.75 14.96 5.83
C GLU A 88 -6.14 16.43 6.01
N LEU A 89 -7.44 16.73 6.05
CA LEU A 89 -7.93 18.09 6.30
C LEU A 89 -7.56 18.56 7.70
N ASP A 90 -7.76 17.73 8.72
CA ASP A 90 -7.36 18.02 10.11
C ASP A 90 -5.84 18.18 10.24
N TYR A 91 -5.08 17.30 9.58
CA TYR A 91 -3.63 17.37 9.57
C TYR A 91 -3.12 18.67 8.94
N ILE A 92 -3.71 19.11 7.81
CA ILE A 92 -3.40 20.40 7.19
C ILE A 92 -3.74 21.54 8.14
N LYS A 93 -4.94 21.58 8.72
CA LYS A 93 -5.35 22.65 9.64
C LYS A 93 -4.38 22.82 10.82
N LYS A 94 -3.93 21.70 11.41
CA LYS A 94 -3.04 21.71 12.57
C LYS A 94 -1.59 22.08 12.22
N ASN A 95 -1.11 21.68 11.04
CA ASN A 95 0.32 21.74 10.73
C ASN A 95 0.71 22.82 9.74
N TYR A 96 -0.21 23.33 8.91
CA TYR A 96 0.11 24.23 7.81
C TYR A 96 0.56 25.63 8.26
N THR A 97 0.17 26.04 9.47
CA THR A 97 0.64 27.26 10.12
C THR A 97 2.14 27.21 10.44
N LEU A 98 2.63 26.04 10.86
CA LEU A 98 3.98 25.83 11.40
C LEU A 98 4.95 25.17 10.41
N ARG A 99 4.47 24.20 9.63
CA ARG A 99 5.31 23.38 8.75
C ARG A 99 5.33 23.87 7.31
N SER A 100 6.37 23.46 6.59
CA SER A 100 6.45 23.68 5.15
C SER A 100 5.43 22.81 4.39
N ALA A 101 4.88 23.33 3.28
CA ALA A 101 3.98 22.56 2.44
C ALA A 101 4.66 21.29 1.88
N PRO A 102 5.94 21.30 1.48
CA PRO A 102 6.68 20.07 1.15
C PRO A 102 6.71 19.04 2.29
N THR A 103 6.96 19.47 3.53
CA THR A 103 6.99 18.57 4.70
C THR A 103 5.63 17.90 4.94
N ILE A 104 4.54 18.67 4.85
CA ILE A 104 3.17 18.15 4.99
C ILE A 104 2.83 17.21 3.83
N ALA A 105 3.18 17.59 2.60
CA ALA A 105 2.94 16.80 1.40
C ALA A 105 3.65 15.45 1.44
N ALA A 106 4.90 15.40 1.91
CA ALA A 106 5.62 14.15 2.11
C ALA A 106 4.90 13.23 3.10
N LYS A 107 4.41 13.77 4.23
CA LYS A 107 3.66 12.98 5.23
C LYS A 107 2.35 12.44 4.69
N LEU A 108 1.62 13.24 3.91
CA LEU A 108 0.32 12.87 3.34
C LEU A 108 0.44 12.13 2.00
N LYS A 109 1.66 11.95 1.46
CA LYS A 109 1.91 11.42 0.11
C LYS A 109 1.13 12.18 -0.97
N ARG A 110 1.12 13.51 -0.85
CA ARG A 110 0.44 14.46 -1.75
C ARG A 110 1.45 15.32 -2.52
N ASN A 111 0.96 16.05 -3.51
CA ASN A 111 1.72 17.10 -4.16
C ASN A 111 1.79 18.34 -3.24
N PRO A 112 2.96 18.99 -3.05
CA PRO A 112 3.06 20.22 -2.27
C PRO A 112 2.11 21.33 -2.72
N ASN A 113 1.89 21.49 -4.03
CA ASN A 113 0.98 22.50 -4.57
C ASN A 113 -0.49 22.19 -4.25
N SER A 114 -0.88 20.91 -4.19
CA SER A 114 -2.26 20.55 -3.81
C SER A 114 -2.51 20.83 -2.33
N VAL A 115 -1.51 20.62 -1.47
CA VAL A 115 -1.59 21.01 -0.05
C VAL A 115 -1.75 22.52 0.10
N ILE A 116 -1.00 23.32 -0.68
CA ILE A 116 -1.10 24.79 -0.66
C ILE A 116 -2.51 25.25 -1.08
N GLN A 117 -3.03 24.70 -2.18
CA GLN A 117 -4.39 25.02 -2.63
C GLN A 117 -5.42 24.62 -1.57
N LYS A 118 -5.33 23.42 -1.01
CA LYS A 118 -6.28 22.97 -0.01
C LYS A 118 -6.22 23.79 1.27
N ALA A 119 -5.03 24.17 1.74
CA ALA A 119 -4.89 25.05 2.90
C ALA A 119 -5.52 26.42 2.67
N LYS A 120 -5.39 26.97 1.45
CA LYS A 120 -6.06 28.21 1.04
C LYS A 120 -7.58 28.08 1.06
N GLU A 121 -8.14 26.98 0.53
CA GLU A 121 -9.58 26.69 0.58
C GLU A 121 -10.09 26.52 2.01
N LEU A 122 -9.29 25.94 2.89
CA LEU A 122 -9.60 25.78 4.32
C LEU A 122 -9.41 27.08 5.13
N GLY A 123 -8.94 28.17 4.51
CA GLY A 123 -8.67 29.44 5.17
C GLY A 123 -7.48 29.39 6.14
N VAL A 124 -6.60 28.40 6.03
CA VAL A 124 -5.43 28.25 6.90
C VAL A 124 -4.31 29.12 6.35
N ILE A 125 -4.03 30.20 7.05
CA ILE A 125 -2.98 31.15 6.66
C ILE A 125 -1.65 30.63 7.19
N LYS A 126 -0.66 30.56 6.31
CA LYS A 126 0.71 30.30 6.73
C LYS A 126 1.23 31.52 7.46
N VAL A 127 1.75 31.34 8.67
CA VAL A 127 2.38 32.46 9.38
C VAL A 127 3.74 32.70 8.75
N LEU A 128 3.75 33.57 7.73
CA LEU A 128 4.96 34.03 7.07
C LEU A 128 5.93 34.57 8.13
N ASN A 129 7.09 33.94 8.25
CA ASN A 129 8.17 34.33 9.17
C ASN A 129 7.90 34.14 10.67
N SER A 130 6.92 33.32 11.07
CA SER A 130 6.89 32.81 12.45
C SER A 130 8.03 31.81 12.63
N PHE A 131 8.91 32.11 13.58
CA PHE A 131 9.84 31.14 14.13
C PHE A 131 9.22 30.58 15.39
N GLU A 132 9.18 29.26 15.50
CA GLU A 132 8.79 28.58 16.73
C GLU A 132 9.85 28.80 17.81
N GLU A 133 9.46 28.67 19.08
CA GLU A 133 10.37 28.85 20.21
C GLU A 133 11.58 27.91 20.13
N TYR A 134 11.36 26.63 19.76
CA TYR A 134 12.46 25.69 19.56
C TYR A 134 13.39 26.07 18.40
N GLU A 135 12.86 26.74 17.35
CA GLU A 135 13.70 27.21 16.24
C GLU A 135 14.59 28.36 16.72
N ASP A 136 14.05 29.28 17.52
CA ASP A 136 14.82 30.34 18.15
C ASP A 136 15.87 29.76 19.10
N ASP A 137 15.52 28.81 19.95
CA ASP A 137 16.44 28.15 20.88
C ASP A 137 17.58 27.48 20.11
N PHE A 138 17.25 26.72 19.05
CA PHE A 138 18.25 26.08 18.20
C PHE A 138 19.15 27.10 17.51
N ILE A 139 18.60 28.22 17.00
CA ILE A 139 19.40 29.29 16.39
C ILE A 139 20.33 29.92 17.43
N ILE A 140 19.84 30.24 18.63
CA ILE A 140 20.61 30.87 19.70
C ILE A 140 21.74 29.95 20.16
N GLU A 141 21.45 28.67 20.38
CA GLU A 141 22.42 27.67 20.83
C GLU A 141 23.54 27.42 19.82
N ASN A 142 23.24 27.52 18.53
CA ASN A 142 24.18 27.23 17.44
C ASN A 142 24.75 28.47 16.77
N TYR A 143 24.33 29.67 17.19
CA TYR A 143 24.84 30.92 16.63
C TYR A 143 26.34 31.06 16.88
N GLY A 144 27.11 31.24 15.81
CA GLY A 144 28.57 31.28 15.84
C GLY A 144 29.27 29.91 15.92
N LYS A 145 28.52 28.81 16.13
CA LYS A 145 29.04 27.43 16.10
C LYS A 145 28.88 26.79 14.73
N LEU A 146 27.76 27.07 14.06
CA LEU A 146 27.44 26.55 12.73
C LEU A 146 27.26 27.69 11.72
N PRO A 147 27.59 27.48 10.42
CA PRO A 147 27.18 28.38 9.36
C PRO A 147 25.65 28.53 9.33
N LEU A 148 25.13 29.74 9.11
CA LEU A 148 23.69 29.99 9.05
C LEU A 148 22.97 29.15 7.98
N SER A 149 23.69 28.76 6.92
CA SER A 149 23.18 27.84 5.90
C SER A 149 22.92 26.44 6.45
N GLN A 150 23.77 25.92 7.34
CA GLN A 150 23.57 24.63 8.00
C GLN A 150 22.45 24.71 9.04
N ILE A 151 22.36 25.81 9.79
CA ILE A 151 21.23 26.05 10.70
C ILE A 151 19.92 26.07 9.91
N GLY A 152 19.90 26.76 8.77
CA GLY A 152 18.75 26.76 7.87
C GLY A 152 18.38 25.37 7.38
N PHE A 153 19.38 24.58 6.95
CA PHE A 153 19.15 23.20 6.53
C PHE A 153 18.54 22.33 7.65
N HIS A 154 19.03 22.45 8.90
CA HIS A 154 18.47 21.71 10.04
C HIS A 154 17.02 22.09 10.37
N LEU A 155 16.65 23.35 10.16
CA LEU A 155 15.31 23.87 10.46
C LEU A 155 14.37 23.87 9.24
N ASP A 156 14.79 23.29 8.11
CA ASP A 156 14.08 23.38 6.82
C ASP A 156 13.77 24.85 6.41
N ARG A 157 14.67 25.78 6.75
CA ARG A 157 14.61 27.21 6.43
C ARG A 157 15.69 27.58 5.43
N ASN A 158 15.39 28.53 4.56
CA ASN A 158 16.43 29.11 3.71
C ASN A 158 17.35 30.05 4.52
N TYR A 159 18.58 30.23 4.02
CA TYR A 159 19.59 31.09 4.62
C TYR A 159 19.07 32.50 4.94
N ASN A 160 18.34 33.13 4.01
CA ASN A 160 17.83 34.50 4.18
C ASN A 160 16.83 34.60 5.34
N SER A 161 16.00 33.58 5.55
CA SER A 161 15.06 33.51 6.67
C SER A 161 15.80 33.46 8.01
N ILE A 162 16.82 32.62 8.12
CA ILE A 162 17.68 32.54 9.31
C ILE A 162 18.43 33.85 9.54
N PHE A 163 19.04 34.43 8.50
CA PHE A 163 19.76 35.69 8.57
C PHE A 163 18.87 36.84 9.09
N ASN A 164 17.65 36.95 8.56
CA ASN A 164 16.68 37.94 9.02
C ASN A 164 16.25 37.69 10.47
N ARG A 165 16.08 36.43 10.88
CA ARG A 165 15.72 36.10 12.27
C ARG A 165 16.83 36.41 13.26
N VAL A 166 18.07 36.03 12.94
CA VAL A 166 19.25 36.41 13.72
C VAL A 166 19.31 37.91 13.92
N SER A 167 19.03 38.70 12.88
CA SER A 167 19.01 40.16 12.97
C SER A 167 17.97 40.68 13.97
N ILE A 168 16.81 40.01 14.08
CA ILE A 168 15.79 40.30 15.08
C ILE A 168 16.26 39.89 16.48
N LEU A 169 16.80 38.67 16.63
CA LEU A 169 17.29 38.12 17.89
C LEU A 169 18.41 38.98 18.51
N LYS A 170 19.28 39.58 17.67
CA LYS A 170 20.27 40.58 18.09
C LYS A 170 19.63 41.86 18.62
N LYS A 171 18.63 42.40 17.91
CA LYS A 171 17.93 43.62 18.35
C LYS A 171 17.23 43.46 19.69
N VAL A 172 16.71 42.26 19.98
CA VAL A 172 16.08 41.95 21.28
C VAL A 172 17.06 41.43 22.34
N GLY A 173 18.37 41.41 22.05
CA GLY A 173 19.41 41.05 23.02
C GLY A 173 19.52 39.57 23.36
N LYS A 174 18.85 38.68 22.61
CA LYS A 174 18.95 37.22 22.80
C LYS A 174 20.26 36.64 22.25
N ILE A 175 20.88 37.34 21.31
CA ILE A 175 22.16 36.98 20.69
C ILE A 175 23.08 38.21 20.73
N LYS A 176 24.35 38.00 21.06
CA LYS A 176 25.38 39.06 21.06
C LYS A 176 26.05 39.23 19.70
#